data_AF-A0A959XTI9-F1
#
_entry.id   AF-A0A959XTI9-F1
#
_cell.length_a   1.000
_cell.length_b   1.000
_cell.length_c   1.000
_cell.angle_alpha   90.00
_cell.angle_beta   90.00
_cell.angle_gamma   90.00
#
_symmetry.space_group_name_H-M   'P 1'
#
loop_
_entity.id
_entity.type
_entity.pdbx_description
1 polymer ?
#
loop_
_entity_poly.entity_id
_entity_poly.type
_entity_poly.pdbx_seq_one_letter_code
_entity_poly.pdbx_strand_id
1 'polypeptide(L)' 'MRILLLSCKKAAAMIDRRGVAGLNGVQRVQLWVHLSICQGCKSFEHQSDAIDRILEHERDVDPGPRTAHLEERIIDALK' A
#
# COMPACT_ATOMS: atom_id res chain seq x y z
N MET A 1 -22.02 3.71 -16.37
CA MET A 1 -22.15 4.76 -15.35
C MET A 1 -20.86 5.58 -15.32
N ARG A 2 -20.94 6.86 -15.71
CA ARG A 2 -19.80 7.79 -15.87
C ARG A 2 -19.89 8.95 -14.87
N ILE A 3 -20.59 8.74 -13.74
CA ILE A 3 -21.24 9.85 -13.04
C ILE A 3 -20.38 10.46 -11.92
N LEU A 4 -19.29 9.82 -11.48
CA LEU A 4 -18.43 10.38 -10.42
C LEU A 4 -16.94 10.09 -10.66
N LEU A 5 -16.37 10.78 -11.67
CA LEU A 5 -14.94 11.10 -11.96
C LEU A 5 -13.82 10.04 -11.79
N LEU A 6 -14.14 8.82 -11.38
CA LEU A 6 -13.18 7.79 -11.03
C LEU A 6 -13.66 6.45 -11.57
N SER A 7 -12.88 5.88 -12.50
CA SER A 7 -13.10 4.49 -12.91
C SER A 7 -12.69 3.55 -11.78
N CYS A 8 -13.30 2.36 -11.71
CA CYS A 8 -12.93 1.35 -10.71
C CYS A 8 -11.43 1.02 -10.76
N LYS A 9 -10.82 1.02 -11.96
CA LYS A 9 -9.38 0.85 -12.15
C LYS A 9 -8.56 1.94 -11.46
N LYS A 10 -8.99 3.21 -11.57
CA LYS A 10 -8.32 4.34 -10.92
C LYS A 10 -8.57 4.34 -9.41
N ALA A 11 -9.73 3.88 -8.96
CA ALA A 11 -10.02 3.67 -7.54
C ALA A 11 -9.10 2.61 -6.92
N ALA A 12 -8.98 1.45 -7.57
CA ALA A 12 -8.06 0.38 -7.15
C ALA A 12 -6.61 0.91 -7.05
N ALA A 13 -6.14 1.63 -8.08
CA ALA A 13 -4.80 2.23 -8.04
C ALA A 13 -4.60 3.24 -6.90
N MET A 14 -5.65 3.97 -6.48
CA MET A 14 -5.54 4.87 -5.32
C MET A 14 -5.58 4.13 -3.99
N ILE A 15 -6.31 3.02 -3.90
CA ILE A 15 -6.33 2.14 -2.72
C ILE A 15 -4.91 1.63 -2.44
N ASP A 16 -4.26 1.02 -3.44
CA ASP A 16 -2.91 0.48 -3.29
C ASP A 16 -1.87 1.58 -3.01
N ARG A 17 -2.04 2.75 -3.64
CA ARG A 17 -1.12 3.88 -3.46
C ARG A 17 -1.20 4.50 -2.06
N ARG A 18 -2.33 4.38 -1.36
CA ARG A 18 -2.52 4.96 -0.03
C ARG A 18 -1.49 4.42 0.96
N GLY A 19 -1.13 3.13 0.88
CA GLY A 19 -0.17 2.47 1.76
C GLY A 19 1.29 2.86 1.49
N VAL A 20 1.65 3.16 0.24
CA VAL A 20 3.04 3.44 -0.16
C VAL A 20 3.40 4.92 -0.12
N ALA A 21 2.55 5.78 -0.70
CA ALA A 21 2.88 7.19 -0.94
C ALA A 21 1.81 8.16 -0.40
N GLY A 22 0.74 7.63 0.21
CA GLY A 22 -0.40 8.42 0.65
C GLY A 22 -1.26 8.98 -0.50
N LEU A 23 -2.38 9.57 -0.11
CA LEU A 23 -3.30 10.28 -1.01
C LEU A 23 -3.40 11.74 -0.58
N ASN A 24 -3.49 12.66 -1.55
CA ASN A 24 -3.81 14.06 -1.22
C ASN A 24 -5.29 14.18 -0.78
N GLY A 25 -5.63 15.30 -0.13
CA GLY A 25 -6.97 15.50 0.46
C GLY A 25 -8.11 15.32 -0.54
N VAL A 26 -7.94 15.82 -1.77
CA VAL A 26 -8.93 15.70 -2.84
C VAL A 26 -9.11 14.23 -3.26
N GLN A 27 -8.00 13.51 -3.44
CA GLN A 27 -8.02 12.08 -3.79
C GLN A 27 -8.68 11.24 -2.70
N ARG A 28 -8.47 11.59 -1.43
CA ARG A 28 -9.10 10.89 -0.30
C ARG A 28 -10.62 11.06 -0.33
N VAL A 29 -11.11 12.28 -0.57
CA VAL A 29 -12.55 12.55 -0.69
C VAL A 29 -13.13 11.86 -1.93
N GLN A 30 -12.45 11.92 -3.08
CA GLN A 30 -12.89 11.24 -4.31
C GLN A 30 -13.01 9.72 -4.13
N LEU A 31 -12.01 9.10 -3.48
CA LEU A 31 -12.02 7.68 -3.19
C LEU A 31 -13.15 7.33 -2.21
N TRP A 32 -13.32 8.10 -1.14
CA TRP A 32 -14.39 7.90 -0.16
C TRP A 32 -15.79 7.90 -0.80
N VAL A 33 -16.06 8.88 -1.67
CA VAL A 33 -17.32 8.93 -2.42
C VAL A 33 -17.48 7.70 -3.30
N HIS A 34 -16.44 7.29 -4.04
CA HIS A 34 -16.51 6.12 -4.91
C HIS A 34 -16.79 4.82 -4.14
N LEU A 35 -16.14 4.63 -2.99
CA LEU A 35 -16.31 3.47 -2.12
C LEU A 35 -17.72 3.40 -1.50
N SER A 36 -18.39 4.53 -1.30
CA SER A 36 -19.77 4.56 -0.82
C SER A 36 -20.79 4.02 -1.84
N ILE A 37 -20.42 3.95 -3.12
CA ILE A 37 -21.32 3.61 -4.23
C ILE A 37 -20.92 2.28 -4.88
N CYS A 38 -19.62 1.99 -4.97
CA CYS A 38 -19.11 0.78 -5.60
C CYS A 38 -18.70 -0.28 -4.57
N GLN A 39 -19.56 -1.27 -4.36
CA GLN A 39 -19.27 -2.41 -3.48
C GLN A 39 -18.03 -3.21 -3.92
N GLY A 40 -17.78 -3.34 -5.23
CA GLY A 40 -16.59 -4.04 -5.72
C GLY A 40 -15.28 -3.37 -5.26
N CYS A 41 -15.20 -2.04 -5.35
CA CYS A 41 -14.04 -1.30 -4.85
C CYS A 41 -13.94 -1.32 -3.31
N LYS A 42 -15.09 -1.36 -2.60
CA LYS A 42 -15.12 -1.51 -1.15
C LYS A 42 -14.58 -2.87 -0.69
N SER A 43 -14.99 -3.95 -1.35
CA SER A 43 -14.44 -5.28 -1.10
C SER A 43 -12.96 -5.36 -1.42
N PHE A 44 -12.52 -4.73 -2.52
CA PHE A 44 -11.10 -4.67 -2.88
C PHE A 44 -10.28 -3.91 -1.83
N GLU A 45 -10.77 -2.79 -1.30
CA GLU A 45 -10.11 -2.06 -0.21
C GLU A 45 -9.89 -2.95 1.01
N HIS A 46 -10.92 -3.68 1.45
CA HIS A 46 -10.80 -4.60 2.59
C HIS A 46 -9.78 -5.72 2.34
N GLN A 47 -9.70 -6.25 1.11
CA GLN A 47 -8.73 -7.28 0.74
C GLN A 47 -7.31 -6.71 0.73
N SER A 48 -7.10 -5.53 0.14
CA SER A 48 -5.81 -4.84 0.08
C SER A 48 -5.30 -4.54 1.50
N ASP A 49 -6.15 -3.96 2.37
CA ASP A 49 -5.82 -3.70 3.78
C ASP A 49 -5.52 -4.99 4.58
N ALA A 50 -6.11 -6.14 4.21
CA ALA A 50 -5.79 -7.42 4.84
C ALA A 50 -4.40 -7.94 4.41
N ILE A 51 -4.08 -7.82 3.12
CA ILE A 51 -2.77 -8.19 2.57
C ILE A 51 -1.67 -7.35 3.22
N ASP A 52 -1.86 -6.03 3.27
CA ASP A 52 -0.87 -5.11 3.86
C ASP A 52 -0.58 -5.45 5.33
N ARG A 53 -1.61 -5.77 6.12
CA ARG A 53 -1.42 -6.18 7.52
C ARG A 53 -0.64 -7.48 7.67
N ILE A 54 -0.86 -8.44 6.78
CA ILE A 54 -0.10 -9.71 6.78
C ILE A 54 1.38 -9.42 6.45
N LEU A 55 1.63 -8.59 5.44
CA LEU A 55 2.98 -8.23 5.01
C LEU A 55 3.72 -7.36 6.05
N GLU A 56 3.01 -6.49 6.77
CA GLU A 56 3.57 -5.73 7.88
C GLU A 56 4.05 -6.64 9.02
N HIS A 57 3.31 -7.70 9.32
CA HIS A 57 3.71 -8.67 10.35
C HIS A 57 4.99 -9.45 9.96
N GLU A 58 5.26 -9.65 8.67
CA GLU A 58 6.51 -10.28 8.21
C GLU A 58 7.69 -9.30 8.12
N ARG A 59 7.45 -7.99 8.22
CA ARG A 59 8.53 -6.99 8.23
C ARG A 59 9.21 -6.82 9.58
N ASP A 60 8.58 -7.26 10.67
CA ASP A 60 9.19 -7.36 12.00
C ASP A 60 10.03 -8.62 12.18
N VAL A 61 10.37 -9.32 11.08
CA VAL A 61 11.40 -10.36 11.08
C VAL A 61 12.73 -9.68 11.38
N ASP A 62 13.20 -9.89 12.62
CA ASP A 62 14.56 -9.68 13.08
C ASP A 62 15.54 -9.89 11.91
N PRO A 63 16.41 -8.90 11.57
CA PRO A 63 17.40 -9.05 10.53
C PRO A 63 18.22 -10.29 10.84
N GLY A 64 17.81 -11.42 10.27
CA GLY A 64 18.40 -12.70 10.59
C GLY A 64 19.90 -12.63 10.35
N PRO A 65 20.71 -13.48 10.99
CA PRO A 65 22.17 -13.33 11.12
C PRO A 65 22.94 -13.09 9.80
N ARG A 66 22.30 -13.30 8.66
CA ARG A 66 22.77 -13.06 7.30
C ARG A 66 22.92 -11.59 6.91
N THR A 67 22.15 -10.65 7.47
CA THR A 67 22.24 -9.22 7.10
C THR A 67 23.33 -8.47 7.86
N ALA A 68 23.56 -8.79 9.14
CA ALA A 68 24.64 -8.19 9.94
C ALA A 68 26.03 -8.39 9.30
N HIS A 69 26.30 -9.59 8.78
CA HIS A 69 27.55 -9.90 8.08
C HIS A 69 27.66 -9.22 6.70
N LEU A 70 26.54 -8.80 6.09
CA LEU A 70 26.58 -8.05 4.83
C LEU A 70 26.92 -6.58 5.08
N GLU A 71 26.39 -5.98 6.15
CA GLU A 71 26.70 -4.61 6.55
C GLU A 71 28.19 -4.45 6.89
N GLU A 72 28.75 -5.40 7.64
CA GLU A 72 30.17 -5.41 7.99
C GLU A 72 31.06 -5.46 6.74
N ARG A 73 30.69 -6.29 5.75
CA ARG A 73 31.42 -6.39 4.47
C ARG A 73 31.33 -5.14 3.61
N ILE A 74 30.22 -4.40 3.65
CA ILE A 74 30.06 -3.15 2.90
C ILE A 74 30.95 -2.06 3.52
N ILE A 75 30.97 -1.96 4.86
CA ILE A 75 31.81 -1.00 5.57
C ILE A 75 33.30 -1.28 5.30
N ASP A 76 33.69 -2.55 5.29
CA ASP A 76 35.07 -2.95 5.02
C ASP A 76 35.51 -2.66 3.58
N ALA A 77 34.61 -2.84 2.60
CA ALA A 77 34.88 -2.53 1.19
C ALA A 77 34.93 -1.02 0.86
N LEU A 78 34.47 -0.15 1.78
CA LEU A 78 34.49 1.30 1.63
C LEU A 78 35.65 1.98 2.38
N LYS A 79 36.43 1.22 3.15
CA LYS A 79 37.69 1.66 3.76
C LYS A 79 38.86 1.44 2.81
#